data_AF-A0A530LDU0-F1
#
_entry.id   AF-A0A530LDU0-F1
#
_cell.length_a   1.000
_cell.length_b   1.000
_cell.length_c   1.000
_cell.angle_alpha   90.00
_cell.angle_beta   90.00
_cell.angle_gamma   90.00
#
_symmetry.space_group_name_H-M   'P 1'
#
loop_
_entity.id
_entity.type
_entity.pdbx_description
1 polymer ?
#
loop_
_entity_poly.entity_id
_entity_poly.type
_entity_poly.pdbx_seq_one_letter_code
_entity_poly.pdbx_strand_id
1 'polypeptide(L)'
;PNAMGPIIVASTLTVARAILMEAYISFLGYGIQPPLPSWGNMLNGAQQYLGSAPWLAIIPGAAITIAVTSFNFIGDGLRDALDVRDDHI
;
A
#
# COMPACT_ATOMS: atom_id res chain seq x y z
N PRO A 1 12.48 1.72 27.69
CA PRO A 1 11.32 0.95 28.22
C PRO A 1 10.06 1.32 27.43
N ASN A 2 9.32 0.32 26.93
CA ASN A 2 8.06 0.44 26.16
C ASN A 2 8.10 1.04 24.73
N ALA A 3 9.21 0.88 23.99
CA ALA A 3 9.25 1.28 22.56
C ALA A 3 8.54 0.28 21.61
N MET A 4 8.21 -0.93 22.08
CA MET A 4 7.69 -2.00 21.22
C MET A 4 6.32 -1.67 20.60
N GLY A 5 5.41 -1.01 21.33
CA GLY A 5 4.11 -0.59 20.81
C GLY A 5 4.25 0.39 19.62
N PRO A 6 4.93 1.54 19.82
CA PRO A 6 5.22 2.49 18.74
C PRO A 6 5.95 1.88 17.55
N ILE A 7 6.87 0.94 17.77
CA ILE A 7 7.60 0.25 16.70
C ILE A 7 6.65 -0.56 15.81
N ILE A 8 5.73 -1.33 16.38
CA ILE A 8 4.80 -2.17 15.58
C ILE A 8 3.86 -1.29 14.75
N VAL A 9 3.35 -0.20 15.33
CA VAL A 9 2.55 0.80 14.59
C VAL A 9 3.37 1.41 13.45
N ALA A 10 4.59 1.86 13.73
CA ALA A 10 5.47 2.42 12.71
C ALA A 10 5.80 1.41 11.59
N SER A 11 6.00 0.13 11.93
CA SER A 11 6.24 -0.93 10.95
C SER A 11 5.05 -1.14 10.03
N THR A 12 3.81 -1.20 10.55
CA THR A 12 2.60 -1.37 9.72
C THR A 12 2.40 -0.22 8.74
N LEU A 13 2.60 1.03 9.19
CA LEU A 13 2.55 2.21 8.32
C LEU A 13 3.67 2.21 7.28
N THR A 14 4.85 1.71 7.64
CA THR A 14 5.99 1.57 6.73
C THR A 14 5.70 0.56 5.62
N VAL A 15 5.03 -0.55 5.95
CA VAL A 15 4.61 -1.54 4.94
C VAL A 15 3.65 -0.92 3.92
N ALA A 16 2.64 -0.16 4.36
CA ALA A 16 1.73 0.53 3.46
C ALA A 16 2.47 1.47 2.49
N ARG A 17 3.45 2.23 2.99
CA ARG A 17 4.30 3.09 2.18
C ARG A 17 5.20 2.32 1.21
N ALA A 18 5.75 1.18 1.65
CA ALA A 18 6.58 0.33 0.82
C ALA A 18 5.80 -0.23 -0.38
N ILE A 19 4.55 -0.67 -0.17
CA ILE A 19 3.64 -1.13 -1.24
C ILE A 19 3.42 -0.02 -2.28
N LEU A 20 3.11 1.21 -1.83
CA LEU A 20 2.93 2.35 -2.73
C LEU A 20 4.21 2.64 -3.54
N MET A 21 5.36 2.60 -2.88
CA MET A 21 6.63 2.89 -3.52
C MET A 21 7.03 1.82 -4.54
N GLU A 22 6.82 0.54 -4.22
CA GLU A 22 7.01 -0.57 -5.16
C GLU A 22 6.09 -0.44 -6.38
N ALA A 23 4.81 -0.14 -6.15
CA ALA A 23 3.83 0.06 -7.22
C ALA A 23 4.22 1.26 -8.10
N TYR A 24 4.71 2.34 -7.51
CA TYR A 24 5.20 3.51 -8.23
C TYR A 24 6.42 3.21 -9.09
N ILE A 25 7.44 2.53 -8.55
CA ILE A 25 8.64 2.13 -9.30
C ILE A 25 8.27 1.16 -10.44
N SER A 26 7.36 0.22 -10.18
CA SER A 26 6.81 -0.68 -11.20
C SER A 26 6.05 0.08 -12.28
N PHE A 27 5.26 1.08 -11.90
CA PHE A 27 4.56 1.94 -12.85
C PHE A 27 5.52 2.75 -13.73
N LEU A 28 6.70 3.12 -13.23
CA LEU A 28 7.76 3.76 -14.03
C LEU A 28 8.52 2.77 -14.92
N GLY A 29 8.23 1.47 -14.85
CA GLY A 29 8.88 0.43 -15.66
C GLY A 29 10.16 -0.15 -15.04
N TYR A 30 10.52 0.26 -13.82
CA TYR A 30 11.70 -0.21 -13.09
C TYR A 30 11.38 -1.30 -12.05
N GLY A 31 10.15 -1.80 -12.03
CA GLY A 31 9.72 -2.84 -11.10
C GLY A 31 9.98 -4.26 -11.61
N ILE A 32 9.18 -5.20 -11.11
CA ILE A 32 9.21 -6.62 -11.50
C ILE A 32 9.08 -6.72 -13.02
N GLN A 33 10.05 -7.30 -13.71
CA GLN A 33 9.98 -7.42 -15.17
C GLN A 33 8.96 -8.50 -15.58
N PRO A 34 8.26 -8.33 -16.72
CA PRO A 34 7.46 -9.41 -17.33
C PRO A 34 8.31 -10.70 -17.44
N PRO A 35 7.73 -11.91 -17.24
CA PRO A 35 6.32 -12.28 -17.35
C PRO A 35 5.49 -12.20 -16.07
N LEU A 36 6.10 -11.85 -14.93
CA LEU A 36 5.40 -11.79 -13.65
C LEU A 36 4.53 -10.52 -13.58
N PRO A 37 3.21 -10.64 -13.36
CA PRO A 37 2.35 -9.47 -13.24
C PRO A 37 2.60 -8.74 -11.90
N SER A 38 2.94 -7.46 -11.98
CA SER A 38 2.89 -6.52 -10.84
C SER A 38 1.78 -5.49 -11.06
N TRP A 39 1.15 -5.02 -9.98
CA TRP A 39 0.06 -4.02 -10.08
C TRP A 39 0.54 -2.71 -10.73
N GLY A 40 1.78 -2.29 -10.47
CA GLY A 40 2.36 -1.10 -11.12
C GLY A 40 2.61 -1.28 -12.61
N ASN A 41 3.11 -2.44 -13.06
CA ASN A 41 3.27 -2.70 -14.49
C ASN A 41 1.92 -2.80 -15.21
N MET A 42 0.90 -3.36 -14.56
CA MET A 42 -0.46 -3.37 -15.10
C MET A 42 -0.98 -1.95 -15.34
N LEU A 43 -0.73 -1.03 -14.40
CA LEU A 43 -1.04 0.39 -14.56
C LEU A 43 -0.21 1.05 -15.68
N ASN A 44 1.08 0.71 -15.82
CA ASN A 44 1.93 1.23 -16.90
C ASN A 44 1.38 0.81 -18.28
N GLY A 45 1.08 -0.48 -18.44
CA GLY A 45 0.50 -1.03 -19.67
C GLY A 45 -0.92 -0.52 -19.93
N ALA A 46 -1.70 -0.21 -18.91
CA ALA A 46 -3.06 0.31 -19.07
C ALA A 46 -3.13 1.72 -19.66
N GLN A 47 -2.05 2.53 -19.58
CA GLN A 47 -2.05 3.91 -20.09
C GLN A 47 -2.45 4.00 -21.57
N GLN A 48 -1.95 3.07 -22.38
CA GLN A 48 -2.22 2.97 -23.82
C GLN A 48 -3.66 2.49 -24.14
N TYR A 49 -4.37 1.94 -23.15
CA TYR A 49 -5.74 1.48 -23.26
C TYR A 49 -6.74 2.35 -22.48
N LEU A 50 -6.35 3.50 -21.93
CA LEU A 50 -7.26 4.35 -21.14
C LEU A 50 -8.49 4.81 -21.95
N GLY A 51 -8.33 5.05 -23.25
CA GLY A 51 -9.42 5.47 -24.12
C GLY A 51 -10.34 4.32 -24.59
N SER A 52 -9.87 3.07 -24.57
CA SER A 52 -10.59 1.91 -25.12
C SER A 52 -11.05 0.92 -24.05
N ALA A 53 -10.25 0.73 -23.00
CA ALA A 53 -10.45 -0.23 -21.92
C ALA A 53 -9.96 0.35 -20.57
N PRO A 54 -10.64 1.39 -20.02
CA PRO A 54 -10.23 2.03 -18.77
C PRO A 54 -10.24 1.10 -17.55
N TRP A 55 -11.01 0.01 -17.60
CA TRP A 55 -11.02 -1.01 -16.54
C TRP A 55 -9.64 -1.64 -16.29
N LEU A 56 -8.77 -1.67 -17.30
CA LEU A 56 -7.39 -2.18 -17.15
C LEU A 56 -6.56 -1.33 -16.18
N ALA A 57 -6.88 -0.05 -16.01
CA ALA A 57 -6.25 0.82 -15.01
C ALA A 57 -6.99 0.78 -13.66
N ILE A 58 -8.32 0.68 -13.69
CA ILE A 58 -9.16 0.72 -12.47
C ILE A 58 -8.90 -0.49 -11.58
N ILE A 59 -8.78 -1.69 -12.14
CA ILE A 59 -8.59 -2.93 -11.37
C ILE A 59 -7.27 -2.90 -10.54
N PRO A 60 -6.09 -2.70 -11.14
CA PRO A 60 -4.85 -2.64 -10.37
C PRO A 60 -4.80 -1.41 -9.45
N GLY A 61 -5.38 -0.28 -9.86
CA GLY A 61 -5.50 0.90 -9.00
C GLY A 61 -6.31 0.62 -7.73
N ALA A 62 -7.49 0.01 -7.88
CA ALA A 62 -8.36 -0.35 -6.76
C ALA A 62 -7.69 -1.38 -5.84
N ALA A 63 -6.97 -2.37 -6.39
CA ALA A 63 -6.22 -3.34 -5.60
C ALA A 63 -5.16 -2.67 -4.70
N ILE A 64 -4.38 -1.73 -5.26
CA ILE A 64 -3.40 -0.95 -4.49
C ILE A 64 -4.11 -0.13 -3.41
N THR A 65 -5.19 0.59 -3.76
CA THR A 65 -5.93 1.41 -2.80
C THR A 65 -6.46 0.57 -1.64
N ILE A 66 -7.11 -0.56 -1.91
CA ILE A 66 -7.66 -1.45 -0.87
C ILE A 66 -6.54 -1.98 0.03
N ALA A 67 -5.41 -2.43 -0.55
CA ALA A 67 -4.29 -2.94 0.21
C ALA A 67 -3.74 -1.86 1.15
N VAL A 68 -3.47 -0.66 0.62
CA VAL A 68 -2.94 0.47 1.37
C VAL A 68 -3.91 0.91 2.46
N THR A 69 -5.20 1.08 2.15
CA THR A 69 -6.21 1.45 3.14
C THR A 69 -6.33 0.40 4.24
N SER A 70 -6.29 -0.89 3.92
CA SER A 70 -6.33 -1.96 4.92
C SER A 70 -5.14 -1.90 5.88
N PHE A 71 -3.92 -1.74 5.36
CA PHE A 71 -2.73 -1.61 6.21
C PHE A 71 -2.73 -0.32 7.03
N ASN A 72 -3.23 0.80 6.48
CA ASN A 72 -3.38 2.04 7.24
C ASN A 72 -4.39 1.85 8.38
N PHE A 73 -5.55 1.24 8.13
CA PHE A 73 -6.55 0.99 9.17
C PHE A 73 -6.06 0.05 10.27
N ILE A 74 -5.27 -0.97 9.91
CA ILE A 74 -4.62 -1.85 10.90
C ILE A 74 -3.63 -1.05 11.75
N GLY A 75 -2.83 -0.18 11.13
CA GLY A 75 -1.89 0.68 11.85
C GLY A 75 -2.58 1.65 12.78
N ASP A 76 -3.65 2.29 12.33
CA ASP A 76 -4.46 3.22 13.12
C ASP A 76 -5.19 2.50 14.26
N GLY A 77 -5.80 1.34 14.01
CA GLY A 77 -6.45 0.54 15.05
C GLY A 77 -5.48 0.01 16.09
N LEU A 78 -4.26 -0.37 15.67
CA LEU A 78 -3.20 -0.76 16.60
C LEU A 78 -2.71 0.44 17.42
N ARG A 79 -2.59 1.62 16.80
CA ARG A 79 -2.24 2.86 17.48
C ARG A 79 -3.26 3.18 18.56
N ASP A 80 -4.54 3.18 18.21
CA ASP A 80 -5.64 3.48 19.13
C ASP A 80 -5.66 2.52 20.33
N ALA A 81 -5.48 1.21 20.08
CA ALA A 81 -5.41 0.20 21.13
C ALA A 81 -4.19 0.34 22.07
N LEU A 82 -3.09 0.93 21.59
CA LEU A 82 -1.88 1.17 22.37
C LEU A 82 -1.96 2.51 23.13
N ASP A 83 -2.54 3.54 22.54
CA ASP A 83 -2.72 4.88 23.15
C ASP A 83 -3.68 4.82 24.35
N VAL A 84 -4.77 4.05 24.25
CA VAL A 84 -5.73 3.80 25.34
C VAL A 84 -5.09 3.26 26.62
N ARG A 85 -3.90 2.62 26.54
CA ARG A 85 -3.22 2.05 27.70
C ARG A 85 -2.37 3.06 28.47
N ASP A 86 -1.96 4.17 27.86
CA ASP A 86 -1.16 5.21 28.52
C ASP A 86 -2.03 6.26 29.22
N ASP A 87 -3.31 6.42 28.85
CA ASP A 87 -4.22 7.45 29.38
C ASP A 87 -4.90 7.11 30.74
N HIS A 88 -4.56 5.98 31.37
CA HIS A 88 -5.19 5.52 32.62
C HIS A 88 -4.28 5.56 33.87
N ILE A 89 -3.31 6.48 33.92
CA ILE A 89 -2.40 6.66 35.07
C ILE A 89 -2.34 8.10 35.57
#